data_AF-A0A2W1AFR5-F1
#
_entry.id   AF-A0A2W1AFR5-F1
#
_cell.length_a   1.000
_cell.length_b   1.000
_cell.length_c   1.000
_cell.angle_alpha   90.00
_cell.angle_beta   90.00
_cell.angle_gamma   90.00
#
_symmetry.space_group_name_H-M   'P 1'
#
loop_
_entity.id
_entity.type
_entity.pdbx_description
1 polymer ?
#
loop_
_entity_poly.entity_id
_entity_poly.type
_entity_poly.pdbx_seq_one_letter_code
_entity_poly.pdbx_strand_id
1 'polypeptide(L)'
;MLLIPPALVPGIDFSSGTTMLISTEENIDQASLRELYDELGHSEARIQSSLTANDKYQYLIRTKTLEVPQNAFTFSGASQSSQSLSVNEPQNIEAIGTVTAGNKDGTKEVIVLRDAFQSSLKEVQKINLLAAPMCSAQLGGASFDVAAGTVLDVLGEPSLSCGGNPSDQTYSILYEDKIVFLVATDGINYQSNQLPERKIDVNLGERSVIELAIYNNFGDFDVLEFSSVSPIVSKVAVRNAIIAVLITTLFIMGYVAYAFSEMPRPFRYALAAIIALVHDVIIVVGTFSLMGKFWDFEVNLMVITGLLTILGFSVHDSIVVFDRIRENIQRNPLNTLSQNVNTALIETLARSLNTSITLLITVMTLLFIGGPTIREFLVTMFVGIIIGTYSSIAIAAQLLVAWDEGDFQKFLSKINFKNS
;
A
#
# COMPACT_ATOMS: atom_id res chain seq x y z
N MET A 1 10.35 16.32 -25.15
CA MET A 1 9.11 15.52 -25.28
C MET A 1 9.53 14.21 -25.94
N LEU A 2 10.02 13.26 -25.14
CA LEU A 2 10.46 11.97 -25.66
C LEU A 2 9.18 11.20 -26.01
N LEU A 3 9.16 10.58 -27.19
CA LEU A 3 8.01 9.92 -27.78
C LEU A 3 7.61 8.71 -26.91
N ILE A 4 6.82 8.93 -25.87
CA ILE A 4 6.10 7.86 -25.18
C ILE A 4 5.14 7.30 -26.24
N PRO A 5 5.18 6.00 -26.55
CA PRO A 5 4.20 5.41 -27.45
C PRO A 5 2.80 5.78 -26.95
N PRO A 6 1.85 6.18 -27.82
CA PRO A 6 0.53 6.63 -27.38
C PRO A 6 -0.27 5.57 -26.60
N ALA A 7 0.20 4.32 -26.54
CA ALA A 7 -0.38 3.22 -25.79
C ALA A 7 0.34 2.91 -24.45
N LEU A 8 1.42 3.61 -24.10
CA LEU A 8 2.07 3.45 -22.80
C LEU A 8 1.29 4.26 -21.75
N VAL A 9 0.74 3.59 -20.74
CA VAL A 9 0.01 4.26 -19.66
C VAL A 9 0.98 4.56 -18.51
N PRO A 10 1.32 5.83 -18.23
CA PRO A 10 2.14 6.17 -17.07
C PRO A 10 1.34 6.01 -15.78
N GLY A 11 1.95 5.40 -14.76
CA GLY A 11 1.37 5.34 -13.43
C GLY A 11 1.54 6.66 -12.66
N ILE A 12 0.91 6.74 -11.49
CA ILE A 12 0.83 7.98 -10.70
C ILE A 12 2.20 8.59 -10.34
N ASP A 13 3.24 7.77 -10.25
CA ASP A 13 4.62 8.22 -10.01
C ASP A 13 5.17 9.10 -11.15
N PHE A 14 4.62 8.98 -12.36
CA PHE A 14 5.06 9.71 -13.54
C PHE A 14 3.98 10.63 -14.12
N SER A 15 2.70 10.31 -13.90
CA SER A 15 1.57 11.13 -14.35
C SER A 15 1.06 12.09 -13.29
N SER A 16 1.52 11.99 -12.04
CA SER A 16 0.83 12.46 -10.83
C SER A 16 -0.56 11.83 -10.65
N GLY A 17 -1.00 11.67 -9.41
CA GLY A 17 -2.25 10.97 -9.13
C GLY A 17 -2.39 10.56 -7.69
N THR A 18 -3.47 9.84 -7.40
CA THR A 18 -3.73 9.26 -6.09
C THR A 18 -4.10 7.79 -6.26
N THR A 19 -3.58 6.93 -5.39
CA THR A 19 -3.94 5.52 -5.28
C THR A 19 -4.55 5.27 -3.91
N MET A 20 -5.65 4.52 -3.87
CA MET A 20 -6.31 4.05 -2.66
C MET A 20 -6.53 2.54 -2.80
N LEU A 21 -6.01 1.76 -1.86
CA LEU A 21 -6.29 0.34 -1.74
C LEU A 21 -7.32 0.15 -0.64
N ILE A 22 -8.51 -0.32 -1.00
CA ILE A 22 -9.58 -0.64 -0.05
C ILE A 22 -9.79 -2.16 0.04
N SER A 23 -10.24 -2.62 1.20
CA SER A 23 -10.65 -4.00 1.45
C SER A 23 -12.07 -4.03 1.96
N THR A 24 -12.88 -4.95 1.44
CA THR A 24 -14.28 -5.14 1.82
C THR A 24 -14.57 -6.60 2.13
N GLU A 25 -15.57 -6.83 2.97
CA GLU A 25 -16.07 -8.19 3.26
C GLU A 25 -17.03 -8.67 2.16
N GLU A 26 -17.82 -7.77 1.59
CA GLU A 26 -18.73 -8.06 0.48
C GLU A 26 -18.11 -7.69 -0.88
N ASN A 27 -18.52 -8.40 -1.93
CA ASN A 27 -18.08 -8.12 -3.29
C ASN A 27 -18.80 -6.88 -3.84
N ILE A 28 -18.06 -5.81 -4.07
CA ILE A 28 -18.53 -4.64 -4.80
C ILE A 28 -18.29 -4.86 -6.29
N ASP A 29 -19.33 -4.70 -7.11
CA ASP A 29 -19.16 -4.72 -8.57
C ASP A 29 -18.28 -3.55 -9.02
N GLN A 30 -17.28 -3.84 -9.85
CA GLN A 30 -16.35 -2.82 -10.34
C GLN A 30 -17.07 -1.73 -11.13
N ALA A 31 -18.16 -2.06 -11.83
CA ALA A 31 -18.91 -1.07 -12.59
C ALA A 31 -19.60 -0.05 -11.68
N SER A 32 -20.24 -0.51 -10.59
CA SER A 32 -20.85 0.36 -9.59
C SER A 32 -19.83 1.26 -8.90
N LEU A 33 -18.64 0.74 -8.60
CA LEU A 33 -17.58 1.56 -8.00
C LEU A 33 -17.06 2.60 -9.00
N ARG A 34 -17.00 2.28 -10.31
CA ARG A 34 -16.64 3.27 -11.34
C ARG A 34 -17.72 4.34 -11.49
N GLU A 35 -18.99 3.97 -11.46
CA GLU A 35 -20.12 4.89 -11.52
C GLU A 35 -20.12 5.86 -10.34
N LEU A 36 -19.87 5.37 -9.12
CA LEU A 36 -19.71 6.23 -7.94
C LEU A 36 -18.60 7.27 -8.13
N TYR A 37 -17.44 6.87 -8.64
CA TYR A 37 -16.34 7.79 -8.90
C TYR A 37 -16.67 8.79 -10.04
N ASP A 38 -17.44 8.38 -11.05
CA ASP A 38 -17.92 9.27 -12.11
C ASP A 38 -18.85 10.36 -11.54
N GLU A 39 -19.79 9.98 -10.67
CA GLU A 39 -20.68 10.93 -9.97
C GLU A 39 -19.92 11.94 -9.11
N LEU A 40 -18.83 11.50 -8.50
CA LEU A 40 -17.94 12.36 -7.69
C LEU A 40 -17.00 13.23 -8.55
N GLY A 41 -17.11 13.18 -9.88
CA GLY A 41 -16.30 13.98 -10.80
C GLY A 41 -14.95 13.36 -11.19
N HIS A 42 -14.72 12.11 -10.81
CA HIS A 42 -13.51 11.32 -11.08
C HIS A 42 -13.76 10.26 -12.16
N SER A 43 -14.33 10.65 -13.30
CA SER A 43 -14.55 9.79 -14.48
C SER A 43 -13.30 9.06 -14.97
N GLU A 44 -12.11 9.59 -14.68
CA GLU A 44 -10.84 8.95 -15.01
C GLU A 44 -10.42 7.81 -14.07
N ALA A 45 -11.19 7.52 -13.03
CA ALA A 45 -10.83 6.56 -12.00
C ALA A 45 -10.62 5.15 -12.59
N ARG A 46 -9.46 4.58 -12.30
CA ARG A 46 -9.12 3.21 -12.70
C ARG A 46 -9.23 2.29 -11.51
N ILE A 47 -10.00 1.22 -11.67
CA ILE A 47 -10.32 0.29 -10.59
C ILE A 47 -9.89 -1.10 -11.02
N GLN A 48 -9.00 -1.69 -10.21
CA GLN A 48 -8.52 -3.06 -10.36
C GLN A 48 -8.91 -3.85 -9.11
N SER A 49 -9.69 -4.92 -9.26
CA SER A 49 -9.97 -5.83 -8.15
C SER A 49 -8.96 -6.96 -8.09
N SER A 50 -8.68 -7.42 -6.87
CA SER A 50 -7.91 -8.61 -6.58
C SER A 50 -8.62 -9.39 -5.47
N LEU A 51 -8.71 -10.71 -5.64
CA LEU A 51 -9.17 -11.61 -4.59
C LEU A 51 -7.98 -12.02 -3.74
N THR A 52 -8.08 -11.86 -2.42
CA THR A 52 -7.07 -12.31 -1.47
C THR A 52 -7.52 -13.63 -0.84
N ALA A 53 -6.55 -14.46 -0.42
CA ALA A 53 -6.77 -15.80 0.14
C ALA A 53 -7.66 -15.89 1.41
N ASN A 54 -8.09 -14.76 1.98
CA ASN A 54 -8.86 -14.66 3.23
C ASN A 54 -10.33 -14.25 2.99
N ASP A 55 -10.90 -14.53 1.81
CA ASP A 55 -12.28 -14.17 1.43
C ASP A 55 -12.63 -12.67 1.49
N LYS A 56 -11.63 -11.79 1.66
CA LYS A 56 -11.77 -10.33 1.54
C LYS A 56 -11.50 -9.88 0.10
N TYR A 57 -12.33 -8.98 -0.40
CA TYR A 57 -12.20 -8.38 -1.73
C TYR A 57 -11.34 -7.11 -1.61
N GLN A 58 -10.30 -7.00 -2.43
CA GLN A 58 -9.45 -5.81 -2.47
C GLN A 58 -9.65 -5.06 -3.78
N TYR A 59 -9.74 -3.73 -3.69
CA TYR A 59 -9.87 -2.85 -4.84
C TYR A 59 -8.78 -1.79 -4.78
N LEU A 60 -7.93 -1.78 -5.80
CA LEU A 60 -6.95 -0.73 -6.02
C LEU A 60 -7.57 0.31 -6.95
N ILE A 61 -7.83 1.48 -6.39
CA ILE A 61 -8.48 2.59 -7.07
C ILE A 61 -7.43 3.67 -7.32
N ARG A 62 -7.37 4.18 -8.55
CA ARG A 62 -6.42 5.21 -8.95
C ARG A 62 -7.14 6.38 -9.60
N THR A 63 -6.86 7.60 -9.17
CA THR A 63 -7.46 8.86 -9.67
C THR A 63 -6.37 9.87 -10.01
N LYS A 64 -6.76 11.03 -10.54
CA LYS A 64 -5.90 12.23 -10.51
C LYS A 64 -5.59 12.61 -9.06
N THR A 65 -4.60 13.50 -8.91
CA THR A 65 -4.17 13.99 -7.60
C THR A 65 -5.37 14.60 -6.88
N LEU A 66 -5.74 13.99 -5.76
CA LEU A 66 -6.81 14.51 -4.92
C LEU A 66 -6.33 15.72 -4.11
N GLU A 67 -7.21 16.69 -3.89
CA GLU A 67 -7.00 17.74 -2.91
C GLU A 67 -7.20 17.16 -1.49
N VAL A 68 -6.07 16.81 -0.86
CA VAL A 68 -6.04 16.27 0.50
C VAL A 68 -5.47 17.34 1.44
N PRO A 69 -6.31 18.04 2.22
CA PRO A 69 -5.83 18.94 3.26
C PRO A 69 -5.04 18.15 4.32
N GLN A 70 -4.08 18.79 5.00
CA GLN A 70 -3.20 18.11 5.96
C GLN A 70 -3.93 17.42 7.12
N ASN A 71 -5.21 17.74 7.35
CA ASN A 71 -6.06 17.19 8.40
C ASN A 71 -7.11 16.17 7.87
N ALA A 72 -6.98 15.69 6.63
CA ALA A 72 -7.94 14.73 6.08
C ALA A 72 -7.92 13.41 6.86
N PHE A 73 -9.11 12.94 7.27
CA PHE A 73 -9.27 11.71 8.03
C PHE A 73 -9.27 10.48 7.11
N THR A 74 -8.88 9.32 7.67
CA THR A 74 -9.13 8.01 7.08
C THR A 74 -10.25 7.35 7.87
N PHE A 75 -11.33 6.91 7.24
CA PHE A 75 -12.22 5.92 7.84
C PHE A 75 -11.44 4.60 7.96
N SER A 76 -10.99 4.28 9.17
CA SER A 76 -10.46 2.95 9.48
C SER A 76 -11.62 2.11 9.98
N GLY A 77 -12.15 1.25 9.13
CA GLY A 77 -12.69 -0.03 9.58
C GLY A 77 -11.59 -0.78 10.37
N ALA A 78 -12.02 -1.65 11.27
CA ALA A 78 -11.16 -2.23 12.29
C ALA A 78 -10.12 -3.21 11.71
N SER A 79 -8.85 -2.80 11.65
CA SER A 79 -7.69 -3.65 11.99
C SER A 79 -6.39 -2.83 12.03
N GLN A 80 -6.22 -1.99 13.05
CA GLN A 80 -4.88 -1.77 13.59
C GLN A 80 -4.54 -2.95 14.51
N SER A 81 -3.86 -3.97 13.99
CA SER A 81 -3.09 -4.87 14.84
C SER A 81 -1.61 -4.56 14.66
N SER A 82 -1.07 -3.81 15.62
CA SER A 82 0.32 -3.83 16.13
C SER A 82 0.76 -2.45 16.64
N GLN A 83 0.06 -1.89 17.62
CA GLN A 83 0.78 -1.30 18.75
C GLN A 83 0.53 -2.22 19.93
N SER A 84 1.59 -2.91 20.34
CA SER A 84 1.66 -3.57 21.63
C SER A 84 1.54 -2.50 22.72
N LEU A 85 0.31 -2.17 23.12
CA LEU A 85 0.09 -1.55 24.42
C LEU A 85 0.42 -2.61 25.45
N SER A 86 1.53 -2.39 26.15
CA SER A 86 1.89 -3.17 27.33
C SER A 86 0.70 -3.21 28.28
N VAL A 87 0.16 -4.42 28.46
CA VAL A 87 -0.68 -4.75 29.60
C VAL A 87 0.17 -4.58 30.84
N ASN A 88 0.03 -3.43 31.50
CA ASN A 88 0.21 -3.14 32.92
C ASN A 88 0.57 -1.67 33.12
N GLU A 89 -0.41 -0.81 32.95
CA GLU A 89 -0.45 0.46 33.67
C GLU A 89 -1.93 0.72 34.01
N PRO A 90 -2.29 1.00 35.28
CA PRO A 90 -3.68 1.30 35.62
C PRO A 90 -4.13 2.50 34.79
N GLN A 91 -5.09 2.28 33.88
CA GLN A 91 -5.66 3.37 33.10
C GLN A 91 -6.31 4.36 34.08
N ASN A 92 -5.84 5.60 34.05
CA ASN A 92 -6.43 6.68 34.81
C ASN A 92 -7.84 6.91 34.23
N ILE A 93 -8.88 6.66 35.03
CA ILE A 93 -10.26 6.86 34.60
C ILE A 93 -10.49 8.38 34.59
N GLU A 94 -10.47 9.00 33.41
CA GLU A 94 -10.76 10.42 33.28
C GLU A 94 -12.27 10.69 33.38
N ALA A 95 -12.65 11.66 34.20
CA ALA A 95 -14.04 12.05 34.39
C ALA A 95 -14.61 12.74 33.13
N ILE A 96 -15.77 12.26 32.66
CA ILE A 96 -16.52 12.80 31.50
C ILE A 96 -17.23 14.12 31.87
N GLY A 97 -17.33 14.44 33.16
CA GLY A 97 -17.82 15.71 33.65
C GLY A 97 -17.88 15.75 35.17
N THR A 98 -18.36 16.86 35.71
CA THR A 98 -18.58 17.02 37.15
C THR A 98 -20.06 17.24 37.43
N VAL A 99 -20.56 16.64 38.51
CA VAL A 99 -21.91 16.86 39.03
C VAL A 99 -21.80 17.37 40.46
N THR A 100 -22.55 18.41 40.81
CA THR A 100 -22.61 18.87 42.20
C THR A 100 -23.73 18.11 42.91
N ALA A 101 -23.40 17.46 44.02
CA ALA A 101 -24.38 16.76 44.84
C ALA A 101 -25.38 17.78 45.43
N GLY A 102 -26.65 17.68 45.08
CA GLY A 102 -27.72 18.56 45.57
C GLY A 102 -29.06 18.25 44.90
N ASN A 103 -30.14 18.16 45.67
CA ASN A 103 -31.48 18.16 45.06
C ASN A 103 -31.82 19.57 44.55
N LYS A 104 -32.51 19.68 43.41
CA LYS A 104 -32.95 20.95 42.81
C LYS A 104 -33.76 21.84 43.75
N ASP A 105 -34.45 21.26 44.72
CA ASP A 105 -35.25 21.99 45.71
C ASP A 105 -34.44 22.50 46.93
N GLY A 106 -33.16 22.14 47.05
CA GLY A 106 -32.25 22.64 48.10
C GLY A 106 -32.57 22.18 49.54
N THR A 107 -33.46 21.19 49.70
CA THR A 107 -34.01 20.79 51.01
C THR A 107 -33.23 19.71 51.75
N LYS A 108 -32.27 19.03 51.09
CA LYS A 108 -31.47 17.95 51.71
C LYS A 108 -30.03 18.41 51.96
N GLU A 109 -29.58 18.34 53.20
CA GLU A 109 -28.17 18.62 53.58
C GLU A 109 -27.22 17.44 53.31
N VAL A 110 -27.76 16.23 53.24
CA VAL A 110 -27.01 14.98 53.06
C VAL A 110 -27.63 14.17 51.92
N ILE A 111 -26.77 13.70 51.01
CA ILE A 111 -27.14 12.97 49.79
C ILE A 111 -26.55 11.58 49.86
N VAL A 112 -27.37 10.59 49.50
CA VAL A 112 -27.02 9.18 49.60
C VAL A 112 -26.49 8.69 48.26
N LEU A 113 -25.20 8.36 48.21
CA LEU A 113 -24.58 7.63 47.10
C LEU A 113 -24.77 6.12 47.29
N ARG A 114 -24.98 5.37 46.21
CA ARG A 114 -25.32 3.95 46.28
C ARG A 114 -24.27 3.08 45.58
N ASP A 115 -23.76 2.08 46.27
CA ASP A 115 -22.90 1.05 45.67
C ASP A 115 -23.76 -0.01 44.94
N ALA A 116 -23.36 -0.42 43.74
CA ALA A 116 -24.08 -1.46 42.99
C ALA A 116 -23.75 -2.90 43.43
N PHE A 117 -22.94 -3.11 44.47
CA PHE A 117 -22.45 -4.46 44.77
C PHE A 117 -22.54 -4.89 46.23
N GLN A 118 -23.76 -5.01 46.78
CA GLN A 118 -24.00 -6.01 47.85
C GLN A 118 -25.49 -6.31 48.12
N SER A 119 -26.14 -7.09 47.25
CA SER A 119 -27.27 -7.89 47.72
C SER A 119 -27.31 -9.20 46.96
N SER A 120 -27.03 -10.30 47.65
CA SER A 120 -27.34 -11.63 47.14
C SER A 120 -28.81 -11.68 46.73
N LEU A 121 -29.11 -12.30 45.58
CA LEU A 121 -30.44 -12.40 44.96
C LEU A 121 -31.57 -12.97 45.86
N LYS A 122 -31.30 -13.30 47.13
CA LYS A 122 -32.25 -13.87 48.09
C LYS A 122 -32.92 -12.87 49.04
N GLU A 123 -32.46 -11.61 49.14
CA GLU A 123 -33.11 -10.60 50.02
C GLU A 123 -34.10 -9.67 49.30
N VAL A 124 -34.05 -9.57 47.98
CA VAL A 124 -34.92 -8.68 47.19
C VAL A 124 -36.40 -9.15 47.19
N GLN A 125 -36.68 -10.40 47.52
CA GLN A 125 -38.05 -10.96 47.54
C GLN A 125 -38.88 -10.64 48.80
N LYS A 126 -38.33 -9.96 49.81
CA LYS A 126 -39.07 -9.67 51.07
C LYS A 126 -39.41 -8.20 51.30
N ILE A 127 -39.06 -7.29 50.40
CA ILE A 127 -39.39 -5.88 50.56
C ILE A 127 -40.74 -5.60 49.91
N ASN A 128 -41.69 -5.22 50.76
CA ASN A 128 -43.07 -4.89 50.40
C ASN A 128 -43.08 -3.70 49.41
N LEU A 129 -43.55 -3.94 48.18
CA LEU A 129 -43.35 -3.11 46.99
C LEU A 129 -44.26 -1.86 46.91
N LEU A 130 -44.57 -1.20 48.04
CA LEU A 130 -45.59 -0.14 48.07
C LEU A 130 -45.21 1.16 48.79
N ALA A 131 -43.96 1.36 49.25
CA ALA A 131 -43.59 2.64 49.86
C ALA A 131 -42.08 3.00 49.85
N ALA A 132 -41.30 2.56 48.85
CA ALA A 132 -39.92 3.02 48.67
C ALA A 132 -39.72 3.57 47.24
N PRO A 133 -39.06 4.73 47.05
CA PRO A 133 -38.79 5.26 45.71
C PRO A 133 -37.94 4.25 44.93
N MET A 134 -38.35 3.90 43.72
CA MET A 134 -37.93 2.67 43.02
C MET A 134 -36.40 2.49 42.87
N CYS A 135 -35.57 3.55 42.90
CA CYS A 135 -34.11 3.41 42.93
C CYS A 135 -33.55 2.77 44.22
N SER A 136 -34.19 2.98 45.39
CA SER A 136 -33.62 2.49 46.66
C SER A 136 -33.71 0.97 46.83
N ALA A 137 -34.66 0.34 46.15
CA ALA A 137 -34.84 -1.12 46.16
C ALA A 137 -33.95 -1.84 45.14
N GLN A 138 -33.50 -1.14 44.09
CA GLN A 138 -32.82 -1.73 42.93
C GLN A 138 -31.28 -1.61 43.02
N LEU A 139 -30.78 -0.63 43.77
CA LEU A 139 -29.35 -0.35 43.99
C LEU A 139 -28.94 -0.66 45.44
N GLY A 140 -29.43 -1.77 46.00
CA GLY A 140 -29.44 -2.10 47.44
C GLY A 140 -28.08 -2.35 48.13
N GLY A 141 -27.02 -1.61 47.79
CA GLY A 141 -25.71 -1.66 48.46
C GLY A 141 -25.53 -0.59 49.55
N ALA A 142 -24.29 -0.49 50.06
CA ALA A 142 -23.90 0.48 51.07
C ALA A 142 -24.25 1.91 50.66
N SER A 143 -24.79 2.68 51.61
CA SER A 143 -25.11 4.10 51.44
C SER A 143 -23.95 4.93 51.99
N PHE A 144 -23.47 5.87 51.18
CA PHE A 144 -22.46 6.85 51.59
C PHE A 144 -23.09 8.23 51.61
N ASP A 145 -22.98 8.90 52.75
CA ASP A 145 -23.54 10.21 52.97
C ASP A 145 -22.55 11.28 52.52
N VAL A 146 -22.94 12.08 51.54
CA VAL A 146 -22.15 13.19 51.02
C VAL A 146 -22.90 14.49 51.27
N ALA A 147 -22.18 15.50 51.78
CA ALA A 147 -22.75 16.83 52.00
C ALA A 147 -23.26 17.44 50.68
N ALA A 148 -24.41 18.11 50.75
CA ALA A 148 -24.90 18.90 49.62
C ALA A 148 -23.89 20.03 49.28
N GLY A 149 -23.58 20.17 47.99
CA GLY A 149 -22.58 21.09 47.46
C GLY A 149 -21.24 20.44 47.09
N THR A 150 -21.03 19.16 47.40
CA THR A 150 -19.81 18.43 46.99
C THR A 150 -19.78 18.20 45.48
N VAL A 151 -18.66 18.53 44.84
CA VAL A 151 -18.43 18.28 43.41
C VAL A 151 -17.91 16.86 43.24
N LEU A 152 -18.57 16.08 42.39
CA LEU A 152 -18.30 14.66 42.16
C LEU A 152 -17.98 14.42 40.68
N ASP A 153 -16.98 13.57 40.43
CA ASP A 153 -16.51 13.23 39.09
C ASP A 153 -17.36 12.12 38.47
N VAL A 154 -17.94 12.39 37.31
CA VAL A 154 -18.82 11.48 36.57
C VAL A 154 -17.99 10.66 35.58
N LEU A 155 -18.06 9.34 35.69
CA LEU A 155 -17.25 8.41 34.90
C LEU A 155 -17.97 7.86 33.67
N GLY A 156 -19.27 8.08 33.54
CA GLY A 156 -20.11 7.48 32.49
C GLY A 156 -21.40 8.25 32.24
N GLU A 157 -21.95 8.11 31.04
CA GLU A 157 -23.29 8.59 30.71
C GLU A 157 -24.37 7.84 31.51
N PRO A 158 -25.53 8.47 31.77
CA PRO A 158 -26.57 7.86 32.57
C PRO A 158 -27.10 6.57 31.93
N SER A 159 -26.99 5.44 32.63
CA SER A 159 -27.21 4.11 32.03
C SER A 159 -28.32 3.28 32.68
N LEU A 160 -28.80 3.63 33.88
CA LEU A 160 -29.89 2.92 34.56
C LEU A 160 -31.08 3.85 34.82
N SER A 161 -32.29 3.45 34.39
CA SER A 161 -33.55 4.17 34.68
C SER A 161 -34.33 3.43 35.77
N CYS A 162 -34.51 4.06 36.93
CA CYS A 162 -35.29 3.49 38.03
C CYS A 162 -36.77 3.91 37.93
N GLY A 163 -37.54 3.29 37.05
CA GLY A 163 -39.01 3.47 37.03
C GLY A 163 -39.58 4.26 35.85
N GLY A 164 -38.94 4.21 34.68
CA GLY A 164 -39.57 4.57 33.40
C GLY A 164 -39.77 6.06 33.15
N ASN A 165 -39.48 6.93 34.12
CA ASN A 165 -39.38 8.37 33.90
C ASN A 165 -37.93 8.76 33.57
N PRO A 166 -37.72 9.70 32.61
CA PRO A 166 -36.39 10.18 32.24
C PRO A 166 -35.69 10.95 33.37
N SER A 167 -36.45 11.40 34.37
CA SER A 167 -35.96 12.10 35.56
C SER A 167 -35.19 11.20 36.55
N ASP A 168 -35.41 9.88 36.50
CA ASP A 168 -34.90 8.90 37.48
C ASP A 168 -33.68 8.13 36.98
N GLN A 169 -32.90 8.76 36.09
CA GLN A 169 -31.63 8.22 35.60
C GLN A 169 -30.55 8.27 36.68
N THR A 170 -29.55 7.39 36.59
CA THR A 170 -28.39 7.41 37.52
C THR A 170 -27.07 7.67 36.80
N TYR A 171 -26.20 8.44 37.43
CA TYR A 171 -24.82 8.70 37.00
C TYR A 171 -23.87 7.79 37.77
N SER A 172 -22.87 7.22 37.09
CA SER A 172 -21.75 6.55 37.74
C SER A 172 -20.69 7.59 38.11
N ILE A 173 -20.26 7.58 39.37
CA ILE A 173 -19.30 8.53 39.92
C ILE A 173 -18.22 7.80 40.71
N LEU A 174 -17.03 8.39 40.78
CA LEU A 174 -15.97 7.92 41.67
C LEU A 174 -16.07 8.64 43.01
N TYR A 175 -16.15 7.90 44.11
CA TYR A 175 -16.14 8.45 45.47
C TYR A 175 -15.27 7.58 46.37
N GLU A 176 -14.23 8.18 46.98
CA GLU A 176 -13.28 7.48 47.87
C GLU A 176 -12.77 6.13 47.28
N ASP A 177 -12.34 6.16 46.03
CA ASP A 177 -11.84 5.01 45.24
C ASP A 177 -12.89 3.92 44.93
N LYS A 178 -14.18 4.21 45.07
CA LYS A 178 -15.28 3.31 44.70
C LYS A 178 -16.17 3.89 43.63
N ILE A 179 -16.65 3.04 42.72
CA ILE A 179 -17.68 3.41 41.74
C ILE A 179 -19.04 3.31 42.44
N VAL A 180 -19.70 4.46 42.60
CA VAL A 180 -21.02 4.57 43.21
C VAL A 180 -21.97 5.29 42.26
N PHE A 181 -23.27 5.16 42.51
CA PHE A 181 -24.33 5.69 41.66
C PHE A 181 -25.05 6.83 42.37
N LEU A 182 -25.20 7.96 41.66
CA LEU A 182 -25.97 9.11 42.07
C LEU A 182 -27.26 9.19 41.23
N VAL A 183 -28.41 9.43 41.85
CA VAL A 183 -29.67 9.65 41.15
C VAL A 183 -29.72 11.06 40.58
N ALA A 184 -30.13 11.22 39.33
CA ALA A 184 -30.11 12.49 38.61
C ALA A 184 -30.96 13.61 39.26
N THR A 185 -31.98 13.26 40.03
CA THR A 185 -32.77 14.21 40.82
C THR A 185 -32.00 14.80 42.01
N ASP A 186 -31.03 14.07 42.56
CA ASP A 186 -30.18 14.49 43.67
C ASP A 186 -28.85 15.12 43.18
N GLY A 187 -28.71 15.40 41.88
CA GLY A 187 -27.60 16.11 41.27
C GLY A 187 -28.02 17.43 40.61
N ILE A 188 -27.20 18.48 40.78
CA ILE A 188 -27.38 19.79 40.16
C ILE A 188 -26.15 20.19 39.33
N ASN A 189 -26.38 21.03 38.33
CA ASN A 189 -25.35 21.66 37.50
C ASN A 189 -24.33 20.66 36.93
N TYR A 190 -24.81 19.58 36.30
CA TYR A 190 -23.92 18.70 35.55
C TYR A 190 -23.20 19.50 34.46
N GLN A 191 -21.88 19.64 34.60
CA GLN A 191 -21.00 20.21 33.61
C GLN A 191 -20.25 19.06 32.98
N SER A 192 -20.72 18.62 31.80
CA SER A 192 -19.90 17.75 30.96
C SER A 192 -18.59 18.49 30.70
N ASN A 193 -17.46 17.85 31.01
CA ASN A 193 -16.24 18.17 30.29
C ASN A 193 -16.60 17.78 28.88
N GLN A 194 -16.95 18.76 28.03
CA GLN A 194 -17.24 18.47 26.64
C GLN A 194 -16.04 17.66 26.14
N LEU A 195 -16.25 16.35 25.93
CA LEU A 195 -15.41 15.60 25.01
C LEU A 195 -15.33 16.51 23.81
N PRO A 196 -14.13 16.91 23.37
CA PRO A 196 -13.98 17.95 22.36
C PRO A 196 -15.00 17.62 21.29
N GLU A 197 -16.01 18.49 21.17
CA GLU A 197 -17.04 18.33 20.15
C GLU A 197 -16.22 18.11 18.91
N ARG A 198 -16.30 16.91 18.33
CA ARG A 198 -15.51 16.56 17.16
C ARG A 198 -16.12 17.42 16.08
N LYS A 199 -15.67 18.68 16.02
CA LYS A 199 -15.94 19.58 14.92
C LYS A 199 -15.47 18.77 13.74
N ILE A 200 -16.43 18.29 12.96
CA ILE A 200 -16.13 17.83 11.61
C ILE A 200 -15.59 19.09 10.97
N ASP A 201 -14.27 19.17 10.91
CA ASP A 201 -13.56 20.26 10.26
C ASP A 201 -14.10 20.23 8.83
N VAL A 202 -14.87 21.25 8.45
CA VAL A 202 -15.51 21.35 7.13
C VAL A 202 -14.46 21.74 6.12
N ASN A 203 -13.51 20.83 5.95
CA ASN A 203 -12.58 20.71 4.86
C ASN A 203 -12.34 19.22 4.67
N LEU A 204 -13.41 18.48 4.30
CA LEU A 204 -13.36 17.03 4.16
C LEU A 204 -12.31 16.58 3.13
N GLY A 205 -11.77 17.48 2.31
CA GLY A 205 -10.93 17.10 1.19
C GLY A 205 -11.69 16.20 0.21
N GLU A 206 -11.16 16.02 -0.98
CA GLU A 206 -11.78 15.11 -1.94
C GLU A 206 -11.76 13.66 -1.42
N ARG A 207 -10.72 13.32 -0.64
CA ARG A 207 -10.57 11.99 -0.04
C ARG A 207 -11.70 11.63 0.92
N SER A 208 -12.05 12.47 1.91
CA SER A 208 -13.08 12.06 2.86
C SER A 208 -14.49 12.12 2.25
N VAL A 209 -14.70 12.92 1.20
CA VAL A 209 -15.93 12.85 0.38
C VAL A 209 -16.05 11.49 -0.31
N ILE A 210 -14.97 11.02 -0.92
CA ILE A 210 -14.92 9.69 -1.58
C ILE A 210 -15.13 8.58 -0.55
N GLU A 211 -14.42 8.58 0.57
CA GLU A 211 -14.55 7.55 1.60
C GLU A 211 -15.98 7.50 2.18
N LEU A 212 -16.60 8.66 2.44
CA LEU A 212 -17.98 8.72 2.90
C LEU A 212 -18.97 8.22 1.84
N ALA A 213 -18.73 8.52 0.56
CA ALA A 213 -19.58 8.07 -0.53
C ALA A 213 -19.50 6.55 -0.73
N ILE A 214 -18.32 5.95 -0.56
CA ILE A 214 -18.14 4.49 -0.57
C ILE A 214 -18.91 3.88 0.61
N TYR A 215 -18.76 4.44 1.82
CA TYR A 215 -19.45 3.96 3.01
C TYR A 215 -20.97 3.97 2.84
N ASN A 216 -21.53 5.08 2.34
CA ASN A 216 -22.96 5.26 2.19
C ASN A 216 -23.59 4.34 1.13
N ASN A 217 -22.84 3.95 0.10
CA ASN A 217 -23.34 3.11 -0.99
C ASN A 217 -23.05 1.62 -0.81
N PHE A 218 -21.92 1.28 -0.20
CA PHE A 218 -21.41 -0.10 -0.15
C PHE A 218 -21.16 -0.64 1.26
N GLY A 219 -21.34 0.16 2.30
CA GLY A 219 -21.17 -0.26 3.69
C GLY A 219 -19.72 -0.17 4.18
N ASP A 220 -19.37 -1.00 5.16
CA ASP A 220 -18.08 -0.90 5.85
C ASP A 220 -16.92 -1.36 4.97
N PHE A 221 -15.78 -0.67 5.08
CA PHE A 221 -14.57 -0.96 4.32
C PHE A 221 -13.31 -0.49 5.07
N ASP A 222 -12.20 -1.18 4.80
CA ASP A 222 -10.89 -0.84 5.34
C ASP A 222 -10.05 -0.15 4.27
N VAL A 223 -9.51 1.05 4.54
CA VAL A 223 -8.46 1.64 3.70
C VAL A 223 -7.12 1.04 4.11
N LEU A 224 -6.59 0.14 3.28
CA LEU A 224 -5.31 -0.53 3.50
C LEU A 224 -4.12 0.37 3.15
N GLU A 225 -4.23 1.15 2.07
CA GLU A 225 -3.17 2.02 1.58
C GLU A 225 -3.75 3.27 0.93
N PHE A 226 -3.14 4.42 1.17
CA PHE A 226 -3.43 5.65 0.45
C PHE A 226 -2.12 6.36 0.13
N SER A 227 -1.92 6.70 -1.14
CA SER A 227 -0.75 7.44 -1.61
C SER A 227 -1.17 8.48 -2.64
N SER A 228 -0.61 9.68 -2.54
CA SER A 228 -0.86 10.76 -3.48
C SER A 228 0.45 11.42 -3.90
N VAL A 229 0.64 11.57 -5.21
CA VAL A 229 1.85 12.10 -5.82
C VAL A 229 1.51 13.37 -6.57
N SER A 230 2.21 14.46 -6.21
CA SER A 230 2.07 15.77 -6.85
C SER A 230 2.76 15.83 -8.23
N PRO A 231 2.26 16.64 -9.19
CA PRO A 231 2.91 16.87 -10.49
C PRO A 231 4.38 17.29 -10.43
N ILE A 232 4.81 17.94 -9.34
CA ILE A 232 6.22 18.34 -9.19
C ILE A 232 7.12 17.14 -8.88
N VAL A 233 6.63 16.23 -8.02
CA VAL A 233 7.36 15.03 -7.60
C VAL A 233 7.46 14.06 -8.76
N SER A 234 6.38 13.91 -9.54
CA SER A 234 6.38 13.00 -10.69
C SER A 234 7.35 13.43 -11.79
N LYS A 235 7.47 14.73 -12.09
CA LYS A 235 8.49 15.24 -13.02
C LYS A 235 9.91 14.92 -12.57
N VAL A 236 10.19 15.03 -11.27
CA VAL A 236 11.49 14.68 -10.70
C VAL A 236 11.72 13.17 -10.79
N ALA A 237 10.71 12.35 -10.48
CA ALA A 237 10.77 10.89 -10.56
C ALA A 237 11.08 10.40 -11.99
N VAL A 238 10.38 10.92 -13.02
CA VAL A 238 10.66 10.61 -14.42
C VAL A 238 12.11 10.92 -14.78
N ARG A 239 12.58 12.12 -14.42
CA ARG A 239 13.95 12.55 -14.71
C ARG A 239 14.97 11.64 -14.03
N ASN A 240 14.75 11.31 -12.76
CA ASN A 240 15.66 10.45 -11.99
C ASN A 240 15.67 9.03 -12.53
N ALA A 241 14.53 8.48 -12.96
CA ALA A 241 14.45 7.17 -13.61
C ALA A 241 15.28 7.12 -14.91
N ILE A 242 15.15 8.13 -15.77
CA ILE A 242 15.94 8.23 -17.01
C ILE A 242 17.43 8.33 -16.70
N ILE A 243 17.82 9.17 -15.73
CA ILE A 243 19.22 9.30 -15.30
C ILE A 243 19.74 7.98 -14.76
N ALA A 244 18.97 7.27 -13.94
CA ALA A 244 19.37 5.98 -13.35
C ALA A 244 19.61 4.91 -14.43
N VAL A 245 18.75 4.83 -15.45
CA VAL A 245 18.95 3.91 -16.58
C VAL A 245 20.21 4.26 -17.36
N LEU A 246 20.40 5.54 -17.72
CA LEU A 246 21.59 5.98 -18.47
C LEU A 246 22.89 5.73 -17.70
N ILE A 247 22.91 6.07 -16.41
CA ILE A 247 24.05 5.81 -15.53
C ILE A 247 24.32 4.30 -15.48
N THR A 248 23.29 3.48 -15.23
CA THR A 248 23.43 2.01 -15.20
C THR A 248 24.02 1.47 -16.49
N THR A 249 23.52 1.91 -17.66
CA THR A 249 24.07 1.51 -18.96
C THR A 249 25.54 1.93 -19.13
N LEU A 250 25.93 3.13 -18.70
CA LEU A 250 27.33 3.59 -18.77
C LEU A 250 28.24 2.80 -17.82
N PHE A 251 27.79 2.48 -16.61
CA PHE A 251 28.55 1.66 -15.67
C PHE A 251 28.74 0.24 -16.21
N ILE A 252 27.69 -0.35 -16.79
CA ILE A 252 27.78 -1.65 -17.47
C ILE A 252 28.77 -1.58 -18.63
N MET A 253 28.69 -0.55 -19.48
CA MET A 253 29.65 -0.34 -20.58
C MET A 253 31.08 -0.31 -20.07
N GLY A 254 31.36 0.52 -19.06
CA GLY A 254 32.68 0.67 -18.47
C GLY A 254 33.19 -0.64 -17.86
N TYR A 255 32.30 -1.36 -17.16
CA TYR A 255 32.63 -2.64 -16.57
C TYR A 255 32.95 -3.71 -17.62
N VAL A 256 32.12 -3.87 -18.66
CA VAL A 256 32.37 -4.85 -19.74
C VAL A 256 33.63 -4.47 -20.52
N ALA A 257 33.83 -3.19 -20.84
CA ALA A 257 35.04 -2.72 -21.51
C ALA A 257 36.32 -3.00 -20.69
N TYR A 258 36.25 -2.82 -19.37
CA TYR A 258 37.35 -3.15 -18.45
C TYR A 258 37.57 -4.66 -18.33
N ALA A 259 36.51 -5.44 -18.11
CA ALA A 259 36.57 -6.89 -17.93
C ALA A 259 37.15 -7.62 -19.15
N PHE A 260 36.88 -7.10 -20.36
CA PHE A 260 37.36 -7.66 -21.62
C PHE A 260 38.49 -6.84 -22.26
N SER A 261 39.15 -5.97 -21.49
CA SER A 261 40.25 -5.11 -21.96
C SER A 261 41.42 -5.87 -22.59
N GLU A 262 41.62 -7.13 -22.21
CA GLU A 262 42.67 -8.01 -22.73
C GLU A 262 42.35 -8.64 -24.10
N MET A 263 41.11 -8.54 -24.58
CA MET A 263 40.72 -9.09 -25.88
C MET A 263 41.08 -8.14 -27.03
N PRO A 264 41.21 -8.67 -28.27
CA PRO A 264 41.28 -7.83 -29.45
C PRO A 264 40.02 -6.96 -29.58
N ARG A 265 40.18 -5.63 -29.42
CA ARG A 265 39.13 -4.61 -29.55
C ARG A 265 38.02 -4.71 -28.48
N PRO A 266 38.31 -4.37 -27.21
CA PRO A 266 37.35 -4.45 -26.08
C PRO A 266 36.06 -3.66 -26.30
N PHE A 267 36.13 -2.55 -27.03
CA PHE A 267 34.97 -1.72 -27.37
C PHE A 267 33.88 -2.47 -28.14
N ARG A 268 34.22 -3.51 -28.90
CA ARG A 268 33.23 -4.30 -29.65
C ARG A 268 32.36 -5.15 -28.74
N TYR A 269 32.96 -5.78 -27.72
CA TYR A 269 32.24 -6.55 -26.71
C TYR A 269 31.31 -5.65 -25.89
N ALA A 270 31.83 -4.51 -25.44
CA ALA A 270 31.03 -3.53 -24.69
C ALA A 270 29.83 -3.02 -25.51
N LEU A 271 30.03 -2.64 -26.77
CA LEU A 271 28.92 -2.15 -27.59
C LEU A 271 27.92 -3.25 -27.96
N ALA A 272 28.39 -4.47 -28.24
CA ALA A 272 27.49 -5.60 -28.52
C ALA A 272 26.58 -5.93 -27.32
N ALA A 273 27.13 -5.91 -26.10
CA ALA A 273 26.34 -6.07 -24.88
C ALA A 273 25.28 -4.95 -24.73
N ILE A 274 25.64 -3.70 -25.01
CA ILE A 274 24.70 -2.58 -24.88
C ILE A 274 23.57 -2.66 -25.88
N ILE A 275 23.86 -3.05 -27.13
CA ILE A 275 22.82 -3.20 -28.14
C ILE A 275 21.82 -4.29 -27.71
N ALA A 276 22.31 -5.39 -27.13
CA ALA A 276 21.46 -6.42 -26.53
C ALA A 276 20.60 -5.86 -25.38
N LEU A 277 21.17 -5.06 -24.47
CA LEU A 277 20.40 -4.46 -23.37
C LEU A 277 19.36 -3.43 -23.84
N VAL A 278 19.71 -2.63 -24.84
CA VAL A 278 18.76 -1.67 -25.44
C VAL A 278 17.60 -2.43 -26.07
N HIS A 279 17.88 -3.54 -26.76
CA HIS A 279 16.86 -4.43 -27.27
C HIS A 279 15.95 -4.96 -26.14
N ASP A 280 16.52 -5.43 -25.03
CA ASP A 280 15.75 -5.95 -23.89
C ASP A 280 14.81 -4.88 -23.31
N VAL A 281 15.32 -3.66 -23.09
CA VAL A 281 14.53 -2.52 -22.60
C VAL A 281 13.41 -2.18 -23.58
N ILE A 282 13.69 -2.13 -24.88
CA ILE A 282 12.68 -1.81 -25.90
C ILE A 282 11.56 -2.83 -25.89
N ILE A 283 11.86 -4.14 -25.82
CA ILE A 283 10.81 -5.17 -25.80
C ILE A 283 10.02 -5.14 -24.50
N VAL A 284 10.67 -4.95 -23.34
CA VAL A 284 9.96 -4.83 -22.06
C VAL A 284 9.02 -3.63 -22.06
N VAL A 285 9.51 -2.44 -22.45
CA VAL A 285 8.69 -1.22 -22.55
C VAL A 285 7.58 -1.39 -23.60
N GLY A 286 7.88 -2.02 -24.73
CA GLY A 286 6.89 -2.34 -25.77
C GLY A 286 5.81 -3.31 -25.29
N THR A 287 6.17 -4.27 -24.45
CA THR A 287 5.22 -5.22 -23.83
C THR A 287 4.29 -4.48 -22.87
N PHE A 288 4.80 -3.56 -22.06
CA PHE A 288 3.97 -2.70 -21.20
C PHE A 288 3.06 -1.77 -22.02
N SER A 289 3.51 -1.30 -23.18
CA SER A 289 2.64 -0.55 -24.10
C SER A 289 1.47 -1.40 -24.61
N LEU A 290 1.67 -2.70 -24.82
CA LEU A 290 0.61 -3.61 -25.25
C LEU A 290 -0.31 -3.96 -24.08
N MET A 291 0.26 -4.28 -22.92
CA MET A 291 -0.49 -4.64 -21.72
C MET A 291 -1.29 -3.48 -21.14
N GLY A 292 -0.81 -2.23 -21.27
CA GLY A 292 -1.57 -1.04 -20.90
C GLY A 292 -2.87 -0.89 -21.68
N LYS A 293 -2.91 -1.37 -22.92
CA LYS A 293 -4.12 -1.32 -23.76
C LYS A 293 -5.13 -2.43 -23.46
N PHE A 294 -4.67 -3.63 -23.09
CA PHE A 294 -5.53 -4.80 -22.92
C PHE A 294 -5.90 -5.11 -21.46
N TRP A 295 -5.04 -4.75 -20.51
CA TRP A 295 -5.14 -5.12 -19.10
C TRP A 295 -4.91 -3.95 -18.13
N ASP A 296 -4.93 -2.70 -18.63
CA ASP A 296 -4.71 -1.47 -17.83
C ASP A 296 -3.43 -1.49 -16.97
N PHE A 297 -2.36 -2.09 -17.48
CA PHE A 297 -1.04 -2.03 -16.85
C PHE A 297 -0.42 -0.63 -17.00
N GLU A 298 0.15 -0.16 -15.90
CA GLU A 298 0.79 1.15 -15.83
C GLU A 298 2.30 1.00 -15.65
N VAL A 299 3.06 1.94 -16.21
CA VAL A 299 4.49 2.06 -15.92
C VAL A 299 4.64 2.92 -14.67
N ASN A 300 5.00 2.30 -13.54
CA ASN A 300 5.22 2.95 -12.25
C ASN A 300 6.68 2.76 -11.78
N LEU A 301 7.03 3.23 -10.58
CA LEU A 301 8.39 3.04 -10.03
C LEU A 301 8.77 1.56 -9.87
N MET A 302 7.79 0.70 -9.62
CA MET A 302 7.99 -0.75 -9.53
C MET A 302 8.42 -1.36 -10.89
N VAL A 303 7.83 -0.92 -12.01
CA VAL A 303 8.29 -1.29 -13.36
C VAL A 303 9.72 -0.84 -13.61
N ILE A 304 10.07 0.40 -13.24
CA ILE A 304 11.44 0.90 -13.40
C ILE A 304 12.42 0.06 -12.55
N THR A 305 12.06 -0.26 -11.31
CA THR A 305 12.88 -1.12 -10.44
C THR A 305 13.09 -2.50 -11.05
N GLY A 306 12.04 -3.10 -11.63
CA GLY A 306 12.13 -4.37 -12.37
C GLY A 306 13.04 -4.26 -13.59
N LEU A 307 12.93 -3.17 -14.35
CA LEU A 307 13.77 -2.91 -15.53
C LEU A 307 15.25 -2.83 -15.16
N LEU A 308 15.61 -2.08 -14.11
CA LEU A 308 16.98 -2.00 -13.62
C LEU A 308 17.50 -3.38 -13.15
N THR A 309 16.65 -4.17 -12.52
CA THR A 309 17.00 -5.53 -12.06
C THR A 309 17.31 -6.44 -13.25
N ILE A 310 16.50 -6.39 -14.31
CA ILE A 310 16.68 -7.18 -15.52
C ILE A 310 17.94 -6.76 -16.28
N LEU A 311 18.27 -5.46 -16.32
CA LEU A 311 19.51 -5.00 -16.91
C LEU A 311 20.72 -5.67 -16.24
N GLY A 312 20.73 -5.80 -14.91
CA GLY A 312 21.77 -6.53 -14.19
C GLY A 312 21.81 -8.02 -14.54
N PHE A 313 20.63 -8.66 -14.57
CA PHE A 313 20.50 -10.09 -14.88
C PHE A 313 20.95 -10.43 -16.32
N SER A 314 20.50 -9.65 -17.31
CA SER A 314 20.83 -9.86 -18.73
C SER A 314 22.33 -9.67 -19.01
N VAL A 315 22.96 -8.67 -18.37
CA VAL A 315 24.41 -8.46 -18.47
C VAL A 315 25.20 -9.63 -17.91
N HIS A 316 24.78 -10.18 -16.76
CA HIS A 316 25.48 -11.29 -16.13
C HIS A 316 25.61 -12.49 -17.10
N ASP A 317 24.52 -12.85 -17.79
CA ASP A 317 24.55 -13.92 -18.78
C ASP A 317 25.43 -13.59 -19.98
N SER A 318 25.37 -12.36 -20.48
CA SER A 318 26.23 -11.89 -21.58
C SER A 318 27.72 -11.98 -21.23
N ILE A 319 28.09 -11.67 -19.98
CA ILE A 319 29.49 -11.76 -19.50
C ILE A 319 29.96 -13.22 -19.45
N VAL A 320 29.12 -14.15 -18.98
CA VAL A 320 29.50 -15.57 -18.93
C VAL A 320 29.77 -16.10 -20.34
N VAL A 321 28.94 -15.74 -21.32
CA VAL A 321 29.15 -16.10 -22.73
C VAL A 321 30.45 -15.49 -23.25
N PHE A 322 30.67 -14.19 -23.03
CA PHE A 322 31.87 -13.48 -23.50
C PHE A 322 33.16 -13.99 -22.86
N ASP A 323 33.14 -14.33 -21.58
CA ASP A 323 34.28 -14.93 -20.88
C ASP A 323 34.62 -16.29 -21.47
N ARG A 324 33.60 -17.12 -21.79
CA ARG A 324 33.86 -18.39 -22.47
C ARG A 324 34.40 -18.21 -23.89
N ILE A 325 33.93 -17.21 -24.63
CA ILE A 325 34.49 -16.83 -25.92
C ILE A 325 35.97 -16.47 -25.77
N ARG A 326 36.35 -15.71 -24.73
CA ARG A 326 37.75 -15.38 -24.39
C ARG A 326 38.59 -16.62 -24.25
N GLU A 327 38.13 -17.52 -23.40
CA GLU A 327 38.84 -18.74 -23.02
C GLU A 327 39.05 -19.62 -24.25
N ASN A 328 38.03 -19.72 -25.11
CA ASN A 328 38.11 -20.50 -26.36
C ASN A 328 39.06 -19.88 -27.38
N ILE A 329 39.11 -18.55 -27.51
CA ILE A 329 40.09 -17.85 -28.36
C ILE A 329 41.53 -18.10 -27.86
N GLN A 330 41.75 -18.06 -26.55
CA GLN A 330 43.07 -18.30 -25.97
C GLN A 330 43.51 -19.77 -26.10
N ARG A 331 42.58 -20.73 -25.95
CA ARG A 331 42.86 -22.17 -26.07
C ARG A 331 43.03 -22.62 -27.51
N ASN A 332 42.25 -22.06 -28.43
CA ASN A 332 42.22 -22.45 -29.84
C ASN A 332 42.41 -21.22 -30.76
N PRO A 333 43.61 -20.63 -30.79
CA PRO A 333 43.87 -19.40 -31.55
C PRO A 333 43.83 -19.59 -33.08
N LEU A 334 43.87 -20.84 -33.56
CA LEU A 334 43.78 -21.17 -34.99
C LEU A 334 42.33 -21.23 -35.50
N ASN A 335 41.35 -21.33 -34.60
CA ASN A 335 39.94 -21.36 -34.98
C ASN A 335 39.46 -19.96 -35.36
N THR A 336 38.51 -19.91 -36.29
CA THR A 336 37.81 -18.66 -36.61
C THR A 336 37.01 -18.16 -35.39
N LEU A 337 36.77 -16.86 -35.31
CA LEU A 337 36.00 -16.27 -34.22
C LEU A 337 34.58 -16.88 -34.15
N SER A 338 33.94 -17.11 -35.30
CA SER A 338 32.63 -17.76 -35.39
C SER A 338 32.63 -19.19 -34.78
N GLN A 339 33.65 -19.99 -35.06
CA GLN A 339 33.80 -21.33 -34.45
C GLN A 339 33.97 -21.24 -32.93
N ASN A 340 34.85 -20.36 -32.45
CA ASN A 340 35.08 -20.17 -31.01
C ASN A 340 33.82 -19.67 -30.28
N VAL A 341 33.05 -18.80 -30.93
CA VAL A 341 31.76 -18.32 -30.41
C VAL A 341 30.73 -19.45 -30.37
N ASN A 342 30.58 -20.23 -31.44
CA ASN A 342 29.63 -21.33 -31.47
C ASN A 342 29.95 -22.39 -30.38
N THR A 343 31.22 -22.73 -30.19
CA THR A 343 31.64 -23.63 -29.11
C THR A 343 31.31 -23.04 -27.74
N ALA A 344 31.61 -21.75 -27.52
CA ALA A 344 31.32 -21.08 -26.25
C ALA A 344 29.81 -21.04 -25.93
N LEU A 345 28.96 -20.83 -26.93
CA LEU A 345 27.50 -20.84 -26.77
C LEU A 345 27.02 -22.21 -26.30
N ILE A 346 27.46 -23.30 -26.93
CA ILE A 346 27.07 -24.66 -26.54
C ILE A 346 27.53 -24.98 -25.11
N GLU A 347 28.73 -24.56 -24.72
CA GLU A 347 29.29 -24.81 -23.39
C GLU A 347 28.58 -24.02 -22.28
N THR A 348 28.04 -22.84 -22.59
CA THR A 348 27.40 -21.93 -21.60
C THR A 348 25.88 -22.04 -21.54
N LEU A 349 25.24 -22.57 -22.58
CA LEU A 349 23.78 -22.62 -22.73
C LEU A 349 23.09 -23.35 -21.57
N ALA A 350 23.63 -24.49 -21.11
CA ALA A 350 23.02 -25.24 -20.01
C ALA A 350 23.00 -24.42 -18.69
N ARG A 351 24.04 -23.63 -18.43
CA ARG A 351 24.13 -22.77 -17.24
C ARG A 351 23.15 -21.61 -17.32
N SER A 352 23.15 -20.89 -18.45
CA SER A 352 22.27 -19.74 -18.70
C SER A 352 20.78 -20.14 -18.61
N LEU A 353 20.40 -21.25 -19.25
CA LEU A 353 19.03 -21.75 -19.18
C LEU A 353 18.65 -22.18 -17.76
N ASN A 354 19.50 -22.92 -17.05
CA ASN A 354 19.16 -23.37 -15.69
C ASN A 354 18.95 -22.20 -14.72
N THR A 355 19.81 -21.18 -14.77
CA THR A 355 19.67 -19.99 -13.93
C THR A 355 18.41 -19.20 -14.28
N SER A 356 18.15 -19.00 -15.57
CA SER A 356 16.98 -18.27 -16.07
C SER A 356 15.66 -18.99 -15.77
N ILE A 357 15.59 -20.30 -15.98
CA ILE A 357 14.40 -21.12 -15.69
C ILE A 357 14.10 -21.13 -14.19
N THR A 358 15.12 -21.25 -13.34
CA THR A 358 14.95 -21.23 -11.89
C THR A 358 14.35 -19.90 -11.43
N LEU A 359 14.89 -18.79 -11.94
CA LEU A 359 14.35 -17.45 -11.65
C LEU A 359 12.94 -17.27 -12.22
N LEU A 360 12.68 -17.75 -13.43
CA LEU A 360 11.38 -17.67 -14.09
C LEU A 360 10.30 -18.42 -13.30
N ILE A 361 10.59 -19.64 -12.82
CA ILE A 361 9.67 -20.40 -11.96
C ILE A 361 9.39 -19.65 -10.65
N THR A 362 10.42 -19.03 -10.07
CA THR A 362 10.28 -18.26 -8.82
C THR A 362 9.38 -17.04 -9.04
N VAL A 363 9.63 -16.25 -10.08
CA VAL A 363 8.83 -15.07 -10.44
C VAL A 363 7.40 -15.48 -10.84
N MET A 364 7.24 -16.58 -11.57
CA MET A 364 5.93 -17.12 -11.94
C MET A 364 5.11 -17.50 -10.71
N THR A 365 5.74 -18.15 -9.72
CA THR A 365 5.08 -18.50 -8.46
C THR A 365 4.64 -17.24 -7.70
N LEU A 366 5.51 -16.23 -7.64
CA LEU A 366 5.17 -14.94 -7.05
C LEU A 366 4.09 -14.19 -7.84
N LEU A 367 3.97 -14.39 -9.15
CA LEU A 367 2.88 -13.79 -9.94
C LEU A 367 1.51 -14.37 -9.58
N PHE A 368 1.45 -15.66 -9.20
CA PHE A 368 0.20 -16.30 -8.79
C PHE A 368 -0.18 -15.98 -7.34
N ILE A 369 0.82 -15.85 -6.46
CA ILE A 369 0.60 -15.65 -5.01
C ILE A 369 0.66 -14.16 -4.62
N GLY A 370 1.35 -13.34 -5.41
CA GLY A 370 1.61 -11.94 -5.12
C GLY A 370 0.37 -11.06 -5.26
N GLY A 371 0.30 -10.03 -4.40
CA GLY A 371 -0.76 -9.04 -4.42
C GLY A 371 -0.65 -8.05 -5.59
N PRO A 372 -1.70 -7.22 -5.80
CA PRO A 372 -1.76 -6.28 -6.93
C PRO A 372 -0.64 -5.23 -6.91
N THR A 373 -0.09 -4.90 -5.73
CA THR A 373 0.93 -3.85 -5.56
C THR A 373 2.30 -4.19 -6.15
N ILE A 374 2.64 -5.47 -6.29
CA ILE A 374 3.93 -5.93 -6.84
C ILE A 374 3.80 -6.56 -8.22
N ARG A 375 2.58 -6.63 -8.76
CA ARG A 375 2.26 -7.38 -9.97
C ARG A 375 3.01 -6.83 -11.19
N GLU A 376 3.05 -5.51 -11.35
CA GLU A 376 3.75 -4.88 -12.47
C GLU A 376 5.26 -5.11 -12.40
N PHE A 377 5.85 -5.10 -11.20
CA PHE A 377 7.26 -5.47 -11.01
C PHE A 377 7.52 -6.92 -11.46
N LEU A 378 6.69 -7.86 -11.00
CA LEU A 378 6.86 -9.27 -11.30
C LEU A 378 6.64 -9.59 -12.79
N VAL A 379 5.67 -8.94 -13.44
CA VAL A 379 5.46 -9.06 -14.89
C VAL A 379 6.67 -8.51 -15.65
N THR A 380 7.21 -7.37 -15.21
CA THR A 380 8.44 -6.80 -15.78
C THR A 380 9.55 -7.83 -15.73
N MET A 381 9.83 -8.38 -14.54
CA MET A 381 10.83 -9.43 -14.31
C MET A 381 10.60 -10.64 -15.22
N PHE A 382 9.38 -11.16 -15.25
CA PHE A 382 9.04 -12.36 -16.03
C PHE A 382 9.37 -12.19 -17.52
N VAL A 383 8.89 -11.10 -18.12
CA VAL A 383 9.09 -10.80 -19.53
C VAL A 383 10.57 -10.54 -19.81
N GLY A 384 11.23 -9.73 -18.98
CA GLY A 384 12.62 -9.37 -19.21
C GLY A 384 13.62 -10.49 -18.96
N ILE A 385 13.34 -11.46 -18.09
CA ILE A 385 14.16 -12.68 -17.96
C ILE A 385 14.12 -13.46 -19.27
N ILE A 386 12.93 -13.73 -19.82
CA ILE A 386 12.79 -14.48 -21.07
C ILE A 386 13.56 -13.81 -22.21
N ILE A 387 13.39 -12.49 -22.34
CA ILE A 387 14.04 -11.72 -23.40
C ILE A 387 15.55 -11.65 -23.17
N GLY A 388 15.99 -11.40 -21.93
CA GLY A 388 17.41 -11.27 -21.60
C GLY A 388 18.19 -12.56 -21.84
N THR A 389 17.64 -13.71 -21.45
CA THR A 389 18.25 -15.02 -21.72
C THR A 389 18.37 -15.28 -23.23
N TYR A 390 17.36 -14.91 -24.01
CA TYR A 390 17.42 -15.02 -25.46
C TYR A 390 18.45 -14.06 -26.07
N SER A 391 18.46 -12.81 -25.63
CA SER A 391 19.28 -11.71 -26.17
C SER A 391 20.77 -11.94 -25.95
N SER A 392 21.19 -12.45 -24.79
CA SER A 392 22.59 -12.76 -24.49
C SER A 392 23.16 -13.84 -25.44
N ILE A 393 22.36 -14.87 -25.75
CA ILE A 393 22.75 -16.01 -26.59
C ILE A 393 22.64 -15.67 -28.09
N ALA A 394 21.49 -15.12 -28.50
CA ALA A 394 21.15 -14.97 -29.92
C ALA A 394 21.55 -13.62 -30.51
N ILE A 395 21.65 -12.55 -29.70
CA ILE A 395 21.94 -11.20 -30.20
C ILE A 395 23.38 -10.82 -29.88
N ALA A 396 23.77 -10.81 -28.60
CA ALA A 396 25.08 -10.28 -28.18
C ALA A 396 26.26 -11.04 -28.84
N ALA A 397 26.23 -12.37 -28.82
CA ALA A 397 27.28 -13.22 -29.41
C ALA A 397 27.30 -13.15 -30.94
N GLN A 398 26.14 -13.15 -31.61
CA GLN A 398 26.06 -13.09 -33.07
C GLN A 398 26.47 -11.71 -33.60
N LEU A 399 26.09 -10.65 -32.90
CA LEU A 399 26.45 -9.27 -33.23
C LEU A 399 27.97 -9.07 -33.18
N LEU A 400 28.64 -9.71 -32.21
CA LEU A 400 30.09 -9.72 -32.12
C LEU A 400 30.73 -10.39 -33.34
N VAL A 401 30.23 -11.56 -33.75
CA VAL A 401 30.71 -12.29 -34.94
C VAL A 401 30.50 -11.46 -36.21
N ALA A 402 29.29 -10.94 -36.42
CA ALA A 402 28.94 -10.14 -37.59
C ALA A 402 29.81 -8.89 -37.73
N TRP A 403 30.19 -8.28 -36.60
CA TRP A 403 31.08 -7.13 -36.63
C TRP A 403 32.53 -7.52 -36.90
N ASP A 404 32.99 -8.67 -36.41
CA ASP A 404 34.34 -9.13 -36.71
C ASP A 404 34.53 -9.50 -38.18
N GLU A 405 33.54 -10.15 -38.79
CA GLU A 405 33.52 -10.54 -40.21
C GLU A 405 33.31 -9.35 -41.18
N GLY A 406 33.10 -8.14 -40.66
CA GLY A 406 32.97 -6.92 -41.44
C GLY A 406 31.63 -6.75 -42.15
N ASP A 407 30.60 -7.52 -41.77
CA ASP A 407 29.29 -7.48 -42.45
C ASP A 407 28.59 -6.13 -42.30
N PHE A 408 28.84 -5.40 -41.22
CA PHE A 408 28.37 -4.02 -41.07
C PHE A 408 28.93 -3.07 -42.14
N GLN A 409 30.20 -3.22 -42.54
CA GLN A 409 30.79 -2.41 -43.61
C GLN A 409 30.22 -2.78 -44.98
N LYS A 410 29.93 -4.07 -45.22
CA LYS A 410 29.24 -4.51 -46.46
C LYS A 410 27.80 -4.02 -46.52
N PHE A 411 27.11 -3.94 -45.39
CA PHE A 411 25.75 -3.42 -45.30
C PHE A 411 25.70 -1.89 -45.49
N LEU A 412 26.55 -1.14 -44.78
CA LEU A 412 26.65 0.32 -44.91
C LEU A 412 27.09 0.76 -46.30
N SER A 413 28.01 0.03 -46.96
CA SER A 413 28.39 0.30 -48.34
C SER A 413 27.25 0.05 -49.34
N LYS A 414 26.39 -0.95 -49.11
CA LYS A 414 25.17 -1.18 -49.92
C LYS A 414 24.12 -0.08 -49.76
N ILE A 415 24.01 0.52 -48.57
CA ILE A 415 23.08 1.65 -48.35
C ILE A 415 23.60 2.92 -49.04
N ASN A 416 24.91 3.19 -48.95
CA ASN A 416 25.52 4.35 -49.62
C ASN A 416 25.48 4.26 -51.16
N PHE A 417 25.52 3.05 -51.73
CA PHE A 417 25.42 2.88 -53.19
C PHE A 417 24.00 3.01 -53.76
N LYS A 418 22.97 3.14 -52.91
CA LYS A 418 21.57 3.28 -53.35
C LYS A 418 21.07 4.74 -53.37
N ASN A 419 21.92 5.68 -52.96
CA ASN A 419 21.64 7.13 -52.92
C ASN A 419 22.50 7.95 -53.89
N SER A 420 23.07 7.35 -54.95
CA SER A 420 23.77 8.07 -56.02
C SER A 420 23.15 7.83 -57.39
#